data_AF-A0A816SMF8-F1
#
_entry.id   AF-A0A816SMF8-F1
#
_cell.length_a   1.000
_cell.length_b   1.000
_cell.length_c   1.000
_cell.angle_alpha   90.00
_cell.angle_beta   90.00
_cell.angle_gamma   90.00
#
_symmetry.space_group_name_H-M   'P 1'
#
loop_
_entity.id
_entity.type
_entity.pdbx_description
1 polymer ?
#
loop_
_entity_poly.entity_id
_entity_poly.type
_entity_poly.pdbx_seq_one_letter_code
_entity_poly.pdbx_strand_id
1 'polypeptide(L)'
;MQHQNLTFDELHRLNITSHEILLWSSSIDLAERYQYYVDQSIRSIELNEQFFNCTPPRFGSRCQYSFELVSNVADMALNLQWQSDLTNAVTHRTCYILLDCDRGPTPMCLDWREICNGRVDCFNNGVDESQCFELEINECNENEYRCYNGICIPKMLFDDSFQAVECL
;
A
#
# COMPACT_ATOMS: atom_id res chain seq x y z
N MET A 1 -10.66 -25.75 -8.31
CA MET A 1 -9.23 -25.39 -8.38
C MET A 1 -8.70 -25.39 -6.97
N GLN A 2 -7.74 -26.26 -6.67
CA GLN A 2 -7.40 -26.72 -5.33
C GLN A 2 -6.26 -25.85 -4.79
N HIS A 3 -6.60 -24.80 -4.03
CA HIS A 3 -5.63 -24.05 -3.24
C HIS A 3 -5.33 -24.88 -1.99
N GLN A 4 -4.06 -25.10 -1.67
CA GLN A 4 -3.70 -25.74 -0.41
C GLN A 4 -3.89 -24.70 0.70
N ASN A 5 -4.88 -24.97 1.55
CA ASN A 5 -5.10 -24.25 2.80
C ASN A 5 -4.24 -24.94 3.86
N LEU A 6 -3.33 -24.17 4.47
CA LEU A 6 -2.39 -24.63 5.46
C LEU A 6 -2.53 -23.77 6.71
N THR A 7 -2.57 -24.41 7.88
CA THR A 7 -2.47 -23.73 9.16
C THR A 7 -1.03 -23.33 9.47
N PHE A 8 -0.84 -22.38 10.39
CA PHE A 8 0.51 -22.03 10.86
C PHE A 8 1.26 -23.22 11.46
N ASP A 9 0.56 -24.14 12.16
CA ASP A 9 1.17 -25.37 12.67
C ASP A 9 1.63 -26.31 11.54
N GLU A 10 0.84 -26.44 10.47
CA GLU A 10 1.23 -27.23 9.30
C GLU A 10 2.42 -26.61 8.56
N LEU A 11 2.42 -25.29 8.36
CA LEU A 11 3.55 -24.57 7.77
C LEU A 11 4.83 -24.76 8.58
N HIS A 12 4.73 -24.67 9.91
CA HIS A 12 5.85 -24.86 10.81
C HIS A 12 6.38 -26.31 10.78
N ARG A 13 5.49 -27.31 10.75
CA ARG A 13 5.88 -28.72 10.59
C ARG A 13 6.55 -29.01 9.25
N LEU A 14 6.18 -28.26 8.21
CA LEU A 14 6.79 -28.34 6.89
C LEU A 14 8.11 -27.54 6.78
N ASN A 15 8.57 -26.92 7.88
CA ASN A 15 9.74 -26.05 7.93
C ASN A 15 9.69 -24.89 6.91
N ILE A 16 8.48 -24.39 6.61
CA ILE A 16 8.31 -23.22 5.75
C ILE A 16 8.72 -21.98 6.53
N THR A 17 9.51 -21.11 5.89
CA THR A 17 9.94 -19.83 6.46
C THR A 17 8.95 -18.71 6.16
N SER A 18 8.95 -17.67 6.98
CA SER A 18 8.19 -16.44 6.73
C SER A 18 8.57 -15.78 5.40
N HIS A 19 9.83 -15.88 4.98
CA HIS A 19 10.30 -15.41 3.68
C HIS A 19 9.64 -16.16 2.51
N GLU A 20 9.50 -17.49 2.61
CA GLU A 20 8.80 -18.27 1.58
C GLU A 20 7.31 -17.91 1.49
N ILE A 21 6.66 -17.60 2.61
CA ILE A 21 5.27 -17.10 2.62
C ILE A 21 5.14 -15.79 1.84
N LEU A 22 6.10 -14.87 1.99
CA LEU A 22 6.12 -13.62 1.20
C LEU A 22 6.24 -13.90 -0.30
N LEU A 23 7.06 -14.88 -0.70
CA LEU A 23 7.22 -15.26 -2.11
C LEU A 23 5.95 -15.89 -2.71
N TRP A 24 5.04 -16.40 -1.87
CA TRP A 24 3.77 -16.99 -2.28
C TRP A 24 2.62 -15.98 -2.39
N SER A 25 2.94 -14.71 -2.68
CA SER A 25 1.94 -13.64 -2.88
C SER A 25 1.07 -13.37 -1.64
N SER A 26 1.63 -13.60 -0.46
CA SER A 26 1.03 -13.23 0.83
C SER A 26 1.21 -11.75 1.15
N SER A 27 0.37 -11.20 2.04
CA SER A 27 0.64 -9.89 2.64
C SER A 27 1.80 -9.96 3.64
N ILE A 28 2.45 -8.82 3.87
CA ILE A 28 3.53 -8.68 4.85
C ILE A 28 3.03 -8.97 6.26
N ASP A 29 1.85 -8.45 6.62
CA ASP A 29 1.24 -8.67 7.93
C ASP A 29 1.08 -10.17 8.26
N LEU A 30 0.73 -11.00 7.27
CA LEU A 30 0.57 -12.44 7.48
C LEU A 30 1.92 -13.12 7.69
N ALA A 31 2.95 -12.74 6.93
CA ALA A 31 4.29 -13.29 7.08
C ALA A 31 4.90 -12.89 8.43
N GLU A 32 4.65 -11.67 8.91
CA GLU A 32 5.07 -11.21 10.23
C GLU A 32 4.36 -11.96 11.36
N ARG A 33 3.05 -12.17 11.26
CA ARG A 33 2.32 -13.00 12.23
C ARG A 33 2.81 -14.45 12.24
N TYR A 34 3.10 -15.01 11.08
CA TYR A 34 3.70 -16.35 11.02
C TYR A 34 5.10 -16.37 11.65
N GLN A 35 5.94 -15.37 11.39
CA GLN A 35 7.25 -15.27 12.04
C GLN A 35 7.11 -15.17 13.57
N TYR A 36 6.16 -14.36 14.04
CA TYR A 36 5.83 -14.25 15.46
C TYR A 36 5.39 -15.59 16.05
N TYR A 37 4.55 -16.35 15.33
CA TYR A 37 4.14 -17.71 15.70
C TYR A 37 5.33 -18.68 15.80
N VAL A 38 6.30 -18.60 14.88
CA VAL A 38 7.51 -19.44 14.90
C VAL A 38 8.43 -19.07 16.07
N ASP A 39 8.56 -17.79 16.38
CA ASP A 39 9.44 -17.28 17.44
C ASP A 39 8.88 -17.51 18.86
N GLN A 40 7.57 -17.51 19.02
CA GLN A 40 6.92 -17.69 20.32
C GLN A 40 6.57 -19.16 20.61
N SER A 41 6.99 -19.65 21.77
CA SER A 41 6.57 -20.99 22.28
C SER A 41 5.11 -21.04 22.78
N ILE A 42 4.39 -19.92 22.77
CA ILE A 42 3.01 -19.80 23.27
C ILE A 42 2.02 -20.12 22.14
N ARG A 43 1.78 -21.42 21.98
CA ARG A 43 0.93 -22.02 20.94
C ARG A 43 -0.58 -21.73 21.07
N SER A 44 -1.05 -20.72 21.81
CA SER A 44 -2.48 -20.70 22.22
C SER A 44 -3.38 -19.74 21.45
N ILE A 45 -2.87 -18.76 20.70
CA ILE A 45 -3.73 -17.70 20.12
C ILE A 45 -3.86 -17.80 18.59
N GLU A 46 -2.86 -18.34 17.87
CA GLU A 46 -2.80 -18.25 16.39
C GLU A 46 -2.72 -19.61 15.65
N LEU A 47 -2.83 -20.75 16.35
CA LEU A 47 -2.71 -22.09 15.73
C LEU A 47 -3.65 -22.31 14.53
N ASN A 48 -4.81 -21.65 14.55
CA ASN A 48 -5.86 -21.82 13.56
C ASN A 48 -5.83 -20.75 12.47
N GLU A 49 -4.83 -19.85 12.47
CA GLU A 49 -4.70 -18.90 11.36
C GLU A 49 -4.34 -19.67 10.09
N GLN A 50 -5.11 -19.37 9.03
CA GLN A 50 -5.08 -20.09 7.77
C GLN A 50 -4.32 -19.28 6.73
N PHE A 51 -3.39 -19.96 6.08
CA PHE A 51 -2.67 -19.48 4.92
C PHE A 51 -3.14 -20.21 3.67
N PHE A 52 -3.36 -19.46 2.60
CA PHE A 52 -3.68 -20.00 1.29
C PHE A 52 -2.48 -19.83 0.37
N ASN A 53 -1.89 -20.93 -0.07
CA ASN A 53 -0.81 -20.87 -1.06
C ASN A 53 -1.41 -20.51 -2.42
N CYS A 54 -1.23 -19.25 -2.82
CA CYS A 54 -1.75 -18.71 -4.07
C CYS A 54 -0.70 -18.83 -5.16
N THR A 55 -1.08 -19.39 -6.32
CA THR A 55 -0.24 -19.30 -7.51
C THR A 55 -0.38 -17.90 -8.12
N PRO A 56 0.73 -17.20 -8.41
CA PRO A 56 0.69 -15.95 -9.17
C PRO A 56 -0.11 -16.12 -10.48
N PRO A 57 -0.93 -15.13 -10.90
CA PRO A 57 -1.00 -13.75 -10.41
C PRO A 57 -2.06 -13.52 -9.31
N ARG A 58 -2.49 -14.58 -8.60
CA ARG A 58 -3.53 -14.45 -7.57
C ARG A 58 -2.96 -14.02 -6.23
N PHE A 59 -3.70 -13.18 -5.51
CA PHE A 59 -3.31 -12.66 -4.20
C PHE A 59 -4.52 -12.41 -3.30
N GLY A 60 -4.26 -12.05 -2.05
CA GLY A 60 -5.25 -11.82 -1.01
C GLY A 60 -5.41 -13.00 -0.06
N SER A 61 -6.10 -12.77 1.05
CA SER A 61 -6.25 -13.72 2.17
C SER A 61 -6.81 -15.10 1.82
N ARG A 62 -7.46 -15.24 0.67
CA ARG A 62 -8.05 -16.48 0.13
C ARG A 62 -7.77 -16.62 -1.38
N CYS A 63 -6.70 -16.01 -1.87
CA CYS A 63 -6.40 -15.93 -3.32
C CYS A 63 -7.56 -15.35 -4.15
N GLN A 64 -8.36 -14.46 -3.55
CA GLN A 64 -9.61 -13.98 -4.14
C GLN A 64 -9.41 -12.93 -5.25
N TYR A 65 -8.24 -12.31 -5.31
CA TYR A 65 -7.92 -11.29 -6.29
C TYR A 65 -6.91 -11.82 -7.31
N SER A 66 -6.98 -11.30 -8.53
CA SER A 66 -6.01 -11.57 -9.59
C SER A 66 -5.96 -10.38 -10.52
N PHE A 67 -4.77 -10.05 -11.01
CA PHE A 67 -4.68 -9.11 -12.11
C PHE A 67 -5.10 -9.81 -13.40
N GLU A 68 -6.15 -9.30 -14.07
CA GLU A 68 -6.38 -9.62 -15.47
C GLU A 68 -5.27 -8.94 -16.27
N LEU A 69 -4.17 -9.66 -16.47
CA LEU A 69 -3.11 -9.23 -17.37
C LEU A 69 -3.68 -9.33 -18.80
N VAL A 70 -4.41 -8.30 -19.22
CA VAL A 70 -4.69 -8.07 -20.63
C VAL A 70 -3.31 -8.00 -21.29
N SER A 71 -3.06 -8.82 -22.31
CA SER A 71 -1.75 -9.09 -22.94
C SER A 71 -0.91 -7.89 -23.41
N ASN A 72 -1.39 -6.66 -23.20
CA ASN A 72 -0.74 -5.41 -23.55
C ASN A 72 -0.19 -4.66 -22.32
N VAL A 73 0.13 -5.36 -21.21
CA VAL A 73 0.68 -4.71 -20.00
C VAL A 73 2.09 -4.15 -20.23
N ALA A 74 2.82 -4.67 -21.21
CA ALA A 74 4.07 -4.08 -21.68
C ALA A 74 3.86 -2.63 -22.17
N ASP A 75 2.67 -2.31 -22.71
CA ASP A 75 2.32 -0.97 -23.16
C ASP A 75 1.78 -0.09 -22.02
N MET A 76 1.31 -0.67 -20.90
CA MET A 76 0.85 0.09 -19.73
C MET A 76 2.00 0.52 -18.82
N ALA A 77 3.05 -0.29 -18.68
CA ALA A 77 4.22 0.06 -17.87
C ALA A 77 5.02 1.24 -18.48
N LEU A 78 4.90 1.48 -19.79
CA LEU A 78 5.54 2.59 -20.49
C LEU A 78 4.70 3.87 -20.56
N ASN A 79 3.46 3.85 -20.08
CA ASN A 79 2.55 5.00 -20.09
C ASN A 79 2.27 5.58 -18.70
N LEU A 80 3.26 5.55 -17.80
CA LEU A 80 3.33 6.45 -16.63
C LEU A 80 3.63 7.91 -17.03
N GLN A 81 3.30 8.30 -18.27
CA GLN A 81 3.21 9.69 -18.67
C GLN A 81 1.81 10.16 -18.26
N TRP A 82 1.74 10.99 -17.24
CA TRP A 82 0.54 11.72 -16.81
C TRP A 82 -0.14 12.38 -18.01
N GLN A 83 -1.08 11.68 -18.66
CA GLN A 83 -1.94 12.25 -19.68
C GLN A 83 -3.30 12.51 -19.07
N SER A 84 -3.54 13.81 -18.88
CA SER A 84 -4.73 14.47 -18.36
C SER A 84 -5.99 14.33 -19.23
N ASP A 85 -6.14 13.26 -20.00
CA ASP A 85 -7.24 13.12 -20.96
C ASP A 85 -7.81 11.69 -20.98
N LEU A 86 -8.55 11.33 -19.92
CA LEU A 86 -9.45 10.18 -19.92
C LEU A 86 -10.87 10.65 -19.64
N THR A 87 -11.43 11.36 -20.61
CA THR A 87 -12.87 11.60 -20.68
C THR A 87 -13.53 10.25 -21.03
N ASN A 88 -14.18 9.62 -20.04
CA ASN A 88 -15.04 8.43 -20.12
C ASN A 88 -14.46 7.06 -19.69
N ALA A 89 -13.28 6.95 -19.12
CA ALA A 89 -13.02 5.78 -18.27
C ALA A 89 -13.73 6.01 -16.94
N VAL A 90 -14.50 5.02 -16.48
CA VAL A 90 -14.99 4.98 -15.10
C VAL A 90 -13.75 4.94 -14.20
N THR A 91 -13.26 6.11 -13.82
CA THR A 91 -12.24 6.24 -12.80
C THR A 91 -12.93 5.86 -11.51
N HIS A 92 -12.89 4.58 -11.16
CA HIS A 92 -13.15 4.12 -9.79
C HIS A 92 -12.06 4.77 -8.93
N ARG A 93 -12.23 6.05 -8.59
CA ARG A 93 -11.35 6.75 -7.68
C ARG A 93 -11.46 6.02 -6.35
N THR A 94 -10.33 5.53 -5.86
CA THR A 94 -10.26 4.93 -4.53
C THR A 94 -10.28 6.07 -3.52
N CYS A 95 -11.33 6.13 -2.73
CA CYS A 95 -11.48 7.13 -1.69
C CYS A 95 -10.65 6.72 -0.47
N TYR A 96 -9.98 7.67 0.15
CA TYR A 96 -9.42 7.47 1.48
C TYR A 96 -10.57 7.44 2.51
N ILE A 97 -10.67 6.35 3.27
CA ILE A 97 -11.80 6.10 4.18
C ILE A 97 -11.42 6.15 5.66
N LEU A 98 -10.12 6.24 5.98
CA LEU A 98 -9.65 6.23 7.37
C LEU A 98 -9.71 7.61 8.03
N LEU A 99 -9.89 8.67 7.24
CA LEU A 99 -10.13 10.02 7.72
C LEU A 99 -11.61 10.36 7.48
N ASP A 100 -12.30 10.77 8.53
CA ASP A 100 -13.68 11.24 8.45
C ASP A 100 -13.69 12.65 7.84
N CYS A 101 -13.74 12.74 6.51
CA CYS A 101 -13.68 13.98 5.75
C CYS A 101 -15.01 14.26 5.03
N ASP A 102 -15.60 15.43 5.29
CA ASP A 102 -16.75 15.91 4.52
C ASP A 102 -16.26 16.71 3.31
N ARG A 103 -16.17 16.04 2.16
CA ARG A 103 -15.76 16.65 0.88
C ARG A 103 -16.93 17.08 0.01
N GLY A 104 -18.16 17.01 0.53
CA GLY A 104 -19.38 17.29 -0.22
C GLY A 104 -20.04 16.05 -0.84
N PRO A 105 -20.98 16.24 -1.79
CA PRO A 105 -21.82 15.16 -2.28
C PRO A 105 -21.04 14.13 -3.11
N THR A 106 -21.42 12.86 -2.99
CA THR A 106 -20.92 11.77 -3.82
C THR A 106 -21.03 12.14 -5.31
N PRO A 107 -19.98 11.93 -6.13
CA PRO A 107 -18.80 11.08 -5.93
C PRO A 107 -17.53 11.81 -5.47
N MET A 108 -17.64 13.04 -4.97
CA MET A 108 -16.46 13.76 -4.47
C MET A 108 -15.94 13.06 -3.21
N CYS A 109 -14.70 12.59 -3.26
CA CYS A 109 -14.06 11.95 -2.12
C CYS A 109 -12.58 12.32 -2.06
N LEU A 110 -12.02 12.23 -0.85
CA LEU A 110 -10.65 12.59 -0.54
C LEU A 110 -9.69 11.55 -1.13
N ASP A 111 -8.70 12.01 -1.90
CA ASP A 111 -7.53 11.23 -2.28
C ASP A 111 -6.51 11.26 -1.13
N TRP A 112 -5.77 10.17 -0.91
CA TRP A 112 -4.81 10.10 0.19
C TRP A 112 -3.67 11.12 0.05
N ARG A 113 -3.35 11.56 -1.18
CA ARG A 113 -2.36 12.60 -1.48
C ARG A 113 -2.82 14.01 -1.10
N GLU A 114 -4.11 14.15 -0.79
CA GLU A 114 -4.72 15.42 -0.40
C GLU A 114 -4.72 15.61 1.13
N ILE A 115 -4.14 14.67 1.89
CA ILE A 115 -3.98 14.77 3.33
C ILE A 115 -2.63 15.41 3.64
N CYS A 116 -2.62 16.44 4.50
CA CYS A 116 -1.42 17.18 4.89
C CYS A 116 -0.64 17.75 3.70
N ASN A 117 -1.36 18.26 2.70
CA ASN A 117 -0.78 18.85 1.49
C ASN A 117 -0.70 20.39 1.58
N GLY A 118 -1.12 20.97 2.71
CA GLY A 118 -1.18 22.42 2.94
C GLY A 118 -2.45 23.08 2.39
N ARG A 119 -3.45 22.32 1.93
CA ARG A 119 -4.73 22.82 1.43
C ARG A 119 -5.87 22.18 2.21
N VAL A 120 -6.79 23.01 2.69
CA VAL A 120 -8.02 22.53 3.31
C VAL A 120 -8.99 22.08 2.23
N ASP A 121 -9.09 20.77 2.06
CA ASP A 121 -10.02 20.09 1.18
C ASP A 121 -11.28 19.57 1.91
N CYS A 122 -11.21 19.30 3.22
CA CYS A 122 -12.35 18.82 4.01
C CYS A 122 -13.15 19.96 4.66
N PHE A 123 -14.46 20.02 4.42
CA PHE A 123 -15.35 21.07 4.95
C PHE A 123 -15.62 20.95 6.45
N ASN A 124 -15.45 19.77 7.02
CA ASN A 124 -15.60 19.53 8.46
C ASN A 124 -14.33 19.93 9.22
N ASN A 125 -14.07 21.24 9.27
CA ASN A 125 -12.97 21.88 10.02
C ASN A 125 -11.54 21.60 9.49
N GLY A 126 -11.38 21.22 8.22
CA GLY A 126 -10.05 20.99 7.63
C GLY A 126 -9.27 19.88 8.33
N VAL A 127 -9.96 18.78 8.63
CA VAL A 127 -9.39 17.60 9.30
C VAL A 127 -8.24 16.95 8.54
N ASP A 128 -8.21 17.09 7.22
CA ASP A 128 -7.14 16.69 6.32
C ASP A 128 -5.82 17.41 6.58
N GLU A 129 -5.89 18.62 7.14
CA GLU A 129 -4.72 19.42 7.51
C GLU A 129 -4.54 19.48 9.04
N SER A 130 -5.32 18.70 9.79
CA SER A 130 -5.24 18.64 11.24
C SER A 130 -4.22 17.59 11.69
N GLN A 131 -3.42 17.93 12.69
CA GLN A 131 -2.43 17.01 13.31
C GLN A 131 -1.34 16.48 12.35
N CYS A 132 -1.01 17.22 11.29
CA CYS A 132 0.11 16.91 10.39
C CYS A 132 1.50 17.00 11.05
N PHE A 133 1.58 17.56 12.26
CA PHE A 133 2.84 17.80 12.97
C PHE A 133 3.68 16.53 13.14
N GLU A 134 3.07 15.36 13.34
CA GLU A 134 3.81 14.10 13.46
C GLU A 134 4.57 13.73 12.17
N LEU A 135 4.04 14.10 11.00
CA LEU A 135 4.70 13.99 9.70
C LEU A 135 5.74 15.11 9.50
N GLU A 136 5.56 16.25 10.16
CA GLU A 136 6.41 17.42 10.02
C GLU A 136 7.66 17.44 10.93
N ILE A 137 7.71 16.59 11.96
CA ILE A 137 8.87 16.48 12.88
C ILE A 137 10.05 15.74 12.23
N ASN A 138 9.83 15.03 11.11
CA ASN A 138 10.88 14.26 10.47
C ASN A 138 11.96 15.19 9.90
N GLU A 139 13.14 15.20 10.53
CA GLU A 139 14.34 15.88 10.03
C GLU A 139 15.11 14.94 9.10
N CYS A 140 15.28 15.35 7.85
CA CYS A 140 16.05 14.58 6.88
C CYS A 140 17.56 14.73 7.12
N ASN A 141 18.33 13.73 6.69
CA ASN A 141 19.78 13.78 6.77
C ASN A 141 20.35 14.87 5.83
N GLU A 142 21.60 15.27 6.05
CA GLU A 142 22.27 16.29 5.23
C GLU A 142 22.33 15.97 3.72
N ASN A 143 22.20 14.69 3.34
CA ASN A 143 22.22 14.23 1.95
C ASN A 143 20.83 14.04 1.33
N GLU A 144 19.78 14.41 2.06
CA GLU A 144 18.38 14.24 1.67
C GLU A 144 17.71 15.62 1.51
N TYR A 145 16.68 15.64 0.66
CA TYR A 145 15.76 16.75 0.47
C TYR A 145 14.45 16.40 1.16
N ARG A 146 13.88 17.36 1.88
CA ARG A 146 12.60 17.22 2.58
C ARG A 146 11.45 17.72 1.72
N CYS A 147 10.52 16.83 1.41
CA CYS A 147 9.27 17.13 0.72
C CYS A 147 8.29 17.89 1.61
N TYR A 148 7.31 18.56 1.00
CA TYR A 148 6.26 19.29 1.72
C TYR A 148 5.39 18.38 2.60
N ASN A 149 5.22 17.11 2.20
CA ASN A 149 4.52 16.08 2.97
C ASN A 149 5.41 15.40 4.04
N GLY A 150 6.61 15.91 4.31
CA GLY A 150 7.53 15.39 5.34
C GLY A 150 8.39 14.20 4.93
N ILE A 151 8.27 13.72 3.69
CA ILE A 151 9.09 12.62 3.16
C ILE A 151 10.52 13.11 2.88
N CYS A 152 11.52 12.28 3.17
CA CYS A 152 12.93 12.53 2.85
C CYS A 152 13.34 11.74 1.61
N ILE A 153 13.84 12.42 0.58
CA ILE A 153 14.34 11.79 -0.65
C ILE A 153 15.83 12.12 -0.85
N PRO A 154 16.64 11.23 -1.45
CA PRO A 154 18.02 11.56 -1.79
C PRO A 154 18.14 12.82 -2.66
N LYS A 155 19.06 13.74 -2.34
CA LYS A 155 19.27 14.99 -3.11
C LYS A 155 19.59 14.77 -4.60
N MET A 156 20.17 13.62 -4.94
CA MET A 156 20.42 13.24 -6.34
C MET A 156 19.13 13.12 -7.17
N LEU A 157 17.98 12.85 -6.54
CA LEU A 157 16.67 12.80 -7.19
C LEU A 157 15.99 14.17 -7.28
N PHE A 158 16.61 15.21 -6.71
CA PHE A 158 16.09 16.57 -6.71
C PHE A 158 16.66 17.44 -7.85
N ASP A 159 17.88 17.13 -8.32
CA ASP A 159 18.67 18.00 -9.22
C ASP A 159 18.51 17.69 -10.73
N ASP A 160 17.75 16.66 -11.11
CA ASP A 160 17.42 16.44 -12.52
C ASP A 160 16.33 17.44 -12.95
N SER A 161 16.80 18.59 -13.42
CA SER A 161 15.98 19.57 -14.14
C SER A 161 15.18 18.85 -15.23
N PHE A 162 13.88 19.11 -15.27
CA PHE A 162 12.84 18.46 -16.07
C PHE A 162 12.06 17.33 -15.33
N GLN A 163 11.10 17.77 -14.51
CA GLN A 163 9.78 17.12 -14.32
C GLN A 163 9.53 16.02 -13.26
N ALA A 164 10.42 15.71 -12.32
CA ALA A 164 10.03 14.82 -11.22
C ALA A 164 10.76 15.12 -9.91
N VAL A 165 10.24 16.08 -9.13
CA VAL A 165 10.43 15.94 -7.69
C VAL A 165 9.50 14.80 -7.29
N GLU A 166 10.04 13.61 -7.02
CA GLU A 166 9.29 12.44 -6.53
C GLU A 166 8.85 12.62 -5.07
N CYS A 167 8.30 13.79 -4.74
CA CYS A 167 7.45 13.95 -3.58
C CYS A 167 6.06 13.41 -3.96
N LEU A 168 5.96 12.08 -4.07
CA LEU A 168 4.69 11.37 -4.25
C LEU A 168 3.81 11.46 -3.01
#